data_AF-L0AXN3-F1
#
_entry.id   AF-L0AXN3-F1
#
_cell.length_a   1.000
_cell.length_b   1.000
_cell.length_c   1.000
_cell.angle_alpha   90.00
_cell.angle_beta   90.00
_cell.angle_gamma   90.00
#
_symmetry.space_group_name_H-M   'P 1'
#
loop_
_entity.id
_entity.type
_entity.pdbx_description
1 polymer ?
#
loop_
_entity_poly.entity_id
_entity_poly.type
_entity_poly.pdbx_seq_one_letter_code
_entity_poly.pdbx_strand_id
1 'polypeptide(L)'
;MAVPQVIIQLRHKPKDEKIPKRYSGGKRVNITVTKSNYPLGSDFLKFTHEYKASDGRKNQPFTLLAVIDDQRNNLGAIGNNVENVSAYYWKHNLTKALLVEVVSSGKSGTKYYARGTSRNQWTSFTVSSGSQSIQLQPTLLEEKLDELVCEHHNAVTMDITQNNSKTYAGRTYCCYKHYGQRKVSVSGDKVSCVQHSSSSITYYKHEANAGKWKVAAIKYYNSGPNTHRIRIEIPGLNFPTKQSGKVTVYVFYSDNSRNPVLIYVDSSGTRPSVKGWYKQNTGGNTWENAPANLNNITPEDLENKGLDCKDNEGFKQLVKTLRELGCYGLQQCTIDPAHLGQNGVQREEVPAADLSDQVPDTESETKILLQGTPVAQMAEDAIDGERLKPTAPVVQALTQLGQEGFNLTDWGPENILGAFAGVFTASVITTFASWKLYKAYQNYSDPWVRQI
;
A
#
# COMPACT_ATOMS: atom_id res chain seq x y z
N MET A 1 -14.78 23.51 46.88
CA MET A 1 -14.45 22.09 47.14
C MET A 1 -13.00 21.87 46.79
N ALA A 2 -12.23 21.16 47.61
CA ALA A 2 -10.82 20.87 47.31
C ALA A 2 -10.73 19.95 46.08
N VAL A 3 -9.81 20.25 45.16
CA VAL A 3 -9.55 19.40 43.99
C VAL A 3 -9.02 18.04 44.48
N PRO A 4 -9.58 16.91 44.04
CA PRO A 4 -9.15 15.60 44.49
C PRO A 4 -7.70 15.34 44.12
N GLN A 5 -6.95 14.76 45.07
CA GLN A 5 -5.57 14.34 44.88
C GLN A 5 -5.52 12.85 44.54
N VAL A 6 -4.81 12.49 43.48
CA VAL A 6 -4.87 11.16 42.87
C VAL A 6 -3.49 10.60 42.58
N ILE A 7 -3.30 9.33 42.92
CA ILE A 7 -2.20 8.48 42.47
C ILE A 7 -2.75 7.49 41.44
N ILE A 8 -2.21 7.55 40.23
CA ILE A 8 -2.56 6.63 39.15
C ILE A 8 -1.70 5.37 39.24
N GLN A 9 -2.32 4.20 39.07
CA GLN A 9 -1.66 2.90 39.21
C GLN A 9 -1.96 2.06 37.96
N LEU A 10 -0.96 1.88 37.09
CA LEU A 10 -1.14 1.27 35.78
C LEU A 10 -1.47 -0.24 35.82
N ARG A 11 -1.20 -0.89 36.95
CA ARG A 11 -1.55 -2.30 37.21
C ARG A 11 -3.07 -2.57 37.16
N HIS A 12 -3.90 -1.55 37.36
CA HIS A 12 -5.35 -1.71 37.36
C HIS A 12 -5.91 -1.70 35.93
N LYS A 13 -5.86 -2.85 35.27
CA LYS A 13 -6.39 -3.03 33.92
C LYS A 13 -7.74 -3.77 33.94
N PRO A 14 -8.78 -3.30 33.23
CA PRO A 14 -9.98 -4.08 32.98
C PRO A 14 -9.66 -5.27 32.07
N LYS A 15 -10.41 -6.37 32.23
CA LYS A 15 -10.26 -7.56 31.38
C LYS A 15 -10.93 -7.36 30.01
N ASP A 16 -12.11 -6.75 30.03
CA ASP A 16 -12.97 -6.50 28.88
C ASP A 16 -13.01 -4.98 28.56
N GLU A 17 -13.18 -4.64 27.29
CA GLU A 17 -13.38 -3.25 26.84
C GLU A 17 -14.73 -2.68 27.33
N LYS A 18 -15.76 -3.53 27.45
CA LYS A 18 -17.11 -3.13 27.86
C LYS A 18 -17.25 -2.89 29.36
N ILE A 19 -16.35 -3.46 30.17
CA ILE A 19 -16.47 -3.46 31.63
C ILE A 19 -15.32 -2.64 32.23
N PRO A 20 -15.57 -1.37 32.61
CA PRO A 20 -14.53 -0.54 33.20
C PRO A 20 -14.11 -1.10 34.57
N LYS A 21 -12.83 -0.94 34.91
CA LYS A 21 -12.30 -1.31 36.22
C LYS A 21 -12.26 -0.08 37.11
N ARG A 22 -12.63 -0.23 38.39
CA ARG A 22 -12.52 0.85 39.38
C ARG A 22 -11.49 0.51 40.45
N TYR A 23 -10.76 1.51 40.92
CA TYR A 23 -9.86 1.39 42.06
C TYR A 23 -9.74 2.71 42.83
N SER A 24 -9.30 2.64 44.08
CA SER A 24 -9.07 3.84 44.88
C SER A 24 -7.75 4.51 44.45
N GLY A 25 -7.85 5.74 43.97
CA GLY A 25 -6.69 6.59 43.62
C GLY A 25 -6.23 7.48 44.77
N GLY A 26 -6.94 7.48 45.90
CA GLY A 26 -6.73 8.37 47.04
C GLY A 26 -7.90 8.32 48.02
N LYS A 27 -7.83 9.08 49.11
CA LYS A 27 -8.92 9.15 50.11
C LYS A 27 -10.19 9.65 49.44
N ARG A 28 -11.23 8.80 49.40
CA ARG A 28 -12.55 9.08 48.79
C ARG A 28 -12.52 9.38 47.28
N VAL A 29 -11.50 8.90 46.57
CA VAL A 29 -11.38 9.07 45.10
C VAL A 29 -11.38 7.72 44.40
N ASN A 30 -12.36 7.52 43.51
CA ASN A 30 -12.47 6.33 42.67
C ASN A 30 -12.05 6.65 41.23
N ILE A 31 -11.03 5.96 40.76
CA ILE A 31 -10.56 6.05 39.37
C ILE A 31 -11.22 4.95 38.55
N THR A 32 -11.78 5.34 37.41
CA THR A 32 -12.35 4.44 36.41
C THR A 32 -11.32 4.24 35.31
N VAL A 33 -11.09 2.99 34.92
CA VAL A 33 -10.19 2.62 33.84
C VAL A 33 -10.98 1.98 32.73
N THR A 34 -10.90 2.57 31.54
CA THR A 34 -11.45 2.02 30.30
C THR A 34 -10.32 1.46 29.44
N LYS A 35 -10.64 0.48 28.59
CA LYS A 35 -9.71 -0.14 27.65
C LYS A 35 -10.25 0.06 26.24
N SER A 36 -9.37 0.44 25.33
CA SER A 36 -9.67 0.51 23.90
C SER A 36 -8.48 0.06 23.06
N ASN A 37 -8.76 -0.32 21.81
CA ASN A 37 -7.73 -0.48 20.79
C ASN A 37 -7.40 0.90 20.20
N TYR A 38 -6.12 1.31 20.24
CA TYR A 38 -5.73 2.62 19.72
C TYR A 38 -4.27 2.64 19.23
N PRO A 39 -4.02 3.02 17.96
CA PRO A 39 -5.01 3.37 16.94
C PRO A 39 -5.91 2.18 16.56
N LEU A 40 -7.10 2.46 16.04
CA LEU A 40 -8.07 1.42 15.71
C LEU A 40 -7.49 0.44 14.67
N GLY A 41 -7.59 -0.87 14.92
CA GLY A 41 -7.05 -1.92 14.05
C GLY A 41 -5.56 -2.21 14.27
N SER A 42 -4.94 -1.64 15.31
CA SER A 42 -3.53 -1.88 15.65
C SER A 42 -3.36 -2.95 16.74
N ASP A 43 -2.11 -3.34 17.03
CA ASP A 43 -1.77 -4.17 18.19
C ASP A 43 -1.52 -3.35 19.46
N PHE A 44 -2.08 -2.14 19.54
CA PHE A 44 -1.91 -1.27 20.69
C PHE A 44 -3.20 -1.18 21.50
N LEU A 45 -3.05 -1.30 22.81
CA LEU A 45 -4.13 -1.12 23.77
C LEU A 45 -3.88 0.16 24.56
N LYS A 46 -4.90 1.00 24.63
CA LYS A 46 -4.95 2.20 25.46
C LYS A 46 -5.78 1.93 26.70
N PHE A 47 -5.21 2.22 27.87
CA PHE A 47 -5.89 2.19 29.15
C PHE A 47 -6.03 3.61 29.68
N THR A 48 -7.25 4.14 29.70
CA THR A 48 -7.52 5.52 30.10
C THR A 48 -8.01 5.53 31.53
N HIS A 49 -7.29 6.23 32.40
CA HIS A 49 -7.61 6.43 33.81
C HIS A 49 -8.28 7.79 34.00
N GLU A 50 -9.52 7.78 34.48
CA GLU A 50 -10.34 8.98 34.65
C GLU A 50 -10.92 9.03 36.05
N TYR A 51 -10.99 10.22 36.63
CA TYR A 51 -11.72 10.45 37.87
C TYR A 51 -13.19 10.77 37.55
N LYS A 52 -14.11 9.97 38.10
CA LYS A 52 -15.54 10.23 38.05
C LYS A 52 -16.03 10.71 39.40
N ALA A 53 -16.82 11.78 39.39
CA ALA A 53 -17.49 12.27 40.60
C ALA A 53 -18.41 11.20 41.20
N SER A 54 -18.82 11.39 42.45
CA SER A 54 -19.67 10.46 43.20
C SER A 54 -21.00 10.12 42.52
N ASP A 55 -21.51 11.00 41.65
CA ASP A 55 -22.72 10.79 40.86
C ASP A 55 -22.49 9.89 39.61
N GLY A 56 -21.24 9.59 39.27
CA GLY A 56 -20.81 8.78 38.14
C GLY A 56 -21.04 9.39 36.75
N ARG A 57 -21.57 10.62 36.67
CA ARG A 57 -22.09 11.19 35.41
C ARG A 57 -21.09 12.05 34.64
N LYS A 58 -20.11 12.66 35.32
CA LYS A 58 -19.11 13.52 34.67
C LYS A 58 -17.69 13.19 35.12
N ASN A 59 -16.79 13.20 34.14
CA ASN A 59 -15.35 13.19 34.40
C ASN A 59 -14.98 14.54 35.02
N GLN A 60 -14.17 14.52 36.07
CA GLN A 60 -13.71 15.72 36.75
C GLN A 60 -12.18 15.78 36.72
N PRO A 61 -11.61 16.98 36.56
CA PRO A 61 -10.17 17.15 36.66
C PRO A 61 -9.69 16.88 38.09
N PHE A 62 -8.43 16.47 38.22
CA PHE A 62 -7.81 16.15 39.49
C PHE A 62 -6.36 16.63 39.56
N THR A 63 -5.81 16.63 40.77
CA THR A 63 -4.38 16.86 41.01
C THR A 63 -3.67 15.51 41.00
N LEU A 64 -2.81 15.29 40.00
CA LEU A 64 -2.00 14.09 39.85
C LEU A 64 -0.76 14.20 40.74
N LEU A 65 -0.66 13.34 41.74
CA LEU A 65 0.47 13.28 42.66
C LEU A 65 1.58 12.34 42.18
N ALA A 66 1.22 11.27 41.48
CA ALA A 66 2.16 10.31 40.92
C ALA A 66 1.47 9.39 39.91
N VAL A 67 2.26 8.83 38.99
CA VAL A 67 1.89 7.66 38.19
C VAL A 67 2.84 6.53 38.55
N ILE A 68 2.27 5.40 38.94
CA ILE A 68 3.00 4.19 39.35
C ILE A 68 2.82 3.11 38.27
N ASP A 69 3.93 2.65 37.71
CA ASP A 69 3.93 1.62 36.66
C ASP A 69 3.61 0.21 37.21
N ASP A 70 3.55 -0.77 36.30
CA ASP A 70 3.29 -2.17 36.63
C ASP A 70 4.34 -2.80 37.56
N GLN A 71 5.54 -2.22 37.59
CA GLN A 71 6.67 -2.66 38.38
C GLN A 71 6.81 -1.86 39.69
N ARG A 72 5.80 -1.03 40.01
CA ARG A 72 5.74 -0.15 41.19
C ARG A 72 6.75 0.99 41.17
N ASN A 73 7.30 1.34 40.00
CA ASN A 73 8.15 2.52 39.85
C ASN A 73 7.30 3.77 39.64
N ASN A 74 7.75 4.89 40.21
CA ASN A 74 7.15 6.19 39.94
C ASN A 74 7.75 6.80 38.66
N LEU A 75 6.89 7.24 37.75
CA LEU A 75 7.28 7.93 36.52
C LEU A 75 7.78 9.37 36.74
N GLY A 76 7.52 9.94 37.93
CA GLY A 76 7.72 11.37 38.19
C GLY A 76 6.66 12.26 37.54
N ALA A 77 5.56 11.66 37.04
CA ALA A 77 4.45 12.38 36.44
C ALA A 77 3.57 13.04 37.52
N ILE A 78 3.55 14.37 37.51
CA ILE A 78 2.74 15.21 38.39
C ILE A 78 2.05 16.29 37.57
N GLY A 79 0.90 16.76 38.04
CA GLY A 79 0.16 17.79 37.33
C GLY A 79 -1.08 18.29 38.06
N ASN A 80 -1.43 19.55 37.81
CA ASN A 80 -2.69 20.13 38.26
C ASN A 80 -3.71 20.06 37.12
N ASN A 81 -4.99 20.00 37.46
CA ASN A 81 -6.09 20.05 36.49
C ASN A 81 -5.95 18.97 35.39
N VAL A 82 -5.54 17.76 35.78
CA VAL A 82 -5.40 16.59 34.92
C VAL A 82 -6.78 16.02 34.65
N GLU A 83 -7.13 15.85 33.38
CA GLU A 83 -8.41 15.31 32.94
C GLU A 83 -8.38 13.78 32.90
N ASN A 84 -7.30 13.22 32.34
CA ASN A 84 -7.09 11.79 32.27
C ASN A 84 -5.60 11.44 32.16
N VAL A 85 -5.28 10.19 32.50
CA VAL A 85 -3.98 9.59 32.26
C VAL A 85 -4.18 8.34 31.42
N SER A 86 -3.56 8.30 30.25
CA SER A 86 -3.65 7.18 29.32
C SER A 86 -2.33 6.42 29.26
N ALA A 87 -2.37 5.10 29.39
CA ALA A 87 -1.20 4.24 29.23
C ALA A 87 -1.35 3.32 28.02
N TYR A 88 -0.35 3.32 27.15
CA TYR A 88 -0.31 2.56 25.91
C TYR A 88 0.54 1.32 26.08
N TYR A 89 0.02 0.18 25.63
CA TYR A 89 0.66 -1.12 25.72
C TYR A 89 0.65 -1.80 24.37
N TRP A 90 1.65 -2.64 24.15
CA TRP A 90 1.57 -3.63 23.10
C TRP A 90 0.67 -4.78 23.53
N LYS A 91 -0.30 -5.16 22.71
CA LYS A 91 -1.28 -6.23 22.98
C LYS A 91 -0.62 -7.56 23.36
N HIS A 92 0.59 -7.81 22.86
CA HIS A 92 1.37 -9.02 23.11
C HIS A 92 2.25 -8.92 24.38
N ASN A 93 2.24 -7.78 25.09
CA ASN A 93 2.87 -7.63 26.40
C ASN A 93 2.19 -6.54 27.26
N LEU A 94 1.32 -6.96 28.18
CA LEU A 94 0.60 -6.06 29.08
C LEU A 94 1.30 -5.83 30.44
N THR A 95 2.52 -6.34 30.60
CA THR A 95 3.32 -6.18 31.83
C THR A 95 4.17 -4.92 31.83
N LYS A 96 4.30 -4.28 30.67
CA LYS A 96 5.14 -3.10 30.47
C LYS A 96 4.43 -2.09 29.58
N ALA A 97 3.98 -0.98 30.18
CA ALA A 97 3.54 0.18 29.40
C ALA A 97 4.70 0.69 28.52
N LEU A 98 4.38 1.08 27.29
CA LEU A 98 5.33 1.68 26.35
C LEU A 98 5.40 3.19 26.55
N LEU A 99 4.24 3.83 26.66
CA LEU A 99 4.07 5.27 26.71
C LEU A 99 2.94 5.62 27.69
N VAL A 100 3.10 6.69 28.45
CA VAL A 100 2.04 7.30 29.25
C VAL A 100 1.80 8.72 28.78
N GLU A 101 0.53 9.05 28.58
CA GLU A 101 0.02 10.38 28.20
C GLU A 101 -0.75 10.95 29.38
N VAL A 102 -0.43 12.17 29.77
CA VAL A 102 -1.11 12.93 30.82
C VAL A 102 -1.74 14.14 30.16
N VAL A 103 -3.08 14.17 30.13
CA VAL A 103 -3.84 15.26 29.52
C VAL A 103 -4.32 16.20 30.61
N SER A 104 -3.92 17.47 30.54
CA SER A 104 -4.34 18.54 31.46
C SER A 104 -5.00 19.68 30.70
N SER A 105 -6.03 20.31 31.28
CA SER A 105 -6.61 21.52 30.71
C SER A 105 -5.74 22.76 30.96
N GLY A 106 -5.84 23.73 30.04
CA GLY A 106 -5.15 25.01 30.13
C GLY A 106 -3.71 24.96 29.61
N LYS A 107 -2.84 25.86 30.12
CA LYS A 107 -1.47 26.05 29.61
C LYS A 107 -0.52 24.86 29.82
N SER A 108 -0.86 23.91 30.70
CA SER A 108 -0.04 22.71 30.93
C SER A 108 -0.15 21.69 29.80
N GLY A 109 -1.27 21.69 29.07
CA GLY A 109 -1.60 20.82 27.93
C GLY A 109 -1.26 19.35 28.15
N THR A 110 -0.74 18.69 27.13
CA THR A 110 -0.44 17.24 27.19
C THR A 110 1.06 16.97 27.39
N LYS A 111 1.36 16.05 28.31
CA LYS A 111 2.72 15.54 28.55
C LYS A 111 2.80 14.05 28.27
N TYR A 112 3.91 13.62 27.70
CA TYR A 112 4.18 12.22 27.39
C TYR A 112 5.38 11.71 28.19
N TYR A 113 5.34 10.43 28.56
CA TYR A 113 6.41 9.74 29.27
C TYR A 113 6.66 8.43 28.53
N ALA A 114 7.78 8.35 27.80
CA ALA A 114 8.19 7.15 27.07
C ALA A 114 9.09 6.28 27.93
N ARG A 115 8.90 4.96 27.84
CA ARG A 115 9.73 4.01 28.55
C ARG A 115 11.14 3.95 27.96
N GLY A 116 12.15 4.10 28.81
CA GLY A 116 13.56 3.92 28.48
C GLY A 116 14.01 2.46 28.58
N THR A 117 15.20 2.18 28.05
CA THR A 117 15.80 0.82 27.94
C THR A 117 16.43 0.29 29.22
N SER A 118 16.79 1.16 30.15
CA SER A 118 17.32 0.76 31.44
C SER A 118 16.20 0.47 32.44
N ARG A 119 16.52 -0.24 33.53
CA ARG A 119 15.56 -0.49 34.61
C ARG A 119 15.13 0.86 35.21
N ASN A 120 13.84 1.16 35.13
CA ASN A 120 13.16 2.28 35.80
C ASN A 120 13.37 3.68 35.18
N GLN A 121 13.92 3.80 33.97
CA GLN A 121 13.98 5.10 33.31
C GLN A 121 12.74 5.37 32.46
N TRP A 122 12.11 6.51 32.73
CA TRP A 122 11.06 7.11 31.92
C TRP A 122 11.57 8.47 31.43
N THR A 123 11.37 8.76 30.15
CA THR A 123 11.76 10.03 29.55
C THR A 123 10.51 10.84 29.26
N SER A 124 10.38 12.00 29.89
CA SER A 124 9.29 12.92 29.63
C SER A 124 9.57 13.76 28.39
N PHE A 125 8.55 14.01 27.58
CA PHE A 125 8.61 14.97 26.47
C PHE A 125 7.24 15.63 26.27
N THR A 126 7.24 16.78 25.61
CA THR A 126 6.04 17.51 25.21
C THR A 126 6.11 17.80 23.71
N VAL A 127 4.95 17.82 23.06
CA VAL A 127 4.83 18.30 21.69
C VAL A 127 4.22 19.69 21.78
N SER A 128 4.88 20.68 21.19
CA SER A 128 4.46 22.09 21.31
C SER A 128 4.08 22.65 19.96
N SER A 129 3.00 23.44 19.93
CA SER A 129 2.66 24.33 18.82
C SER A 129 2.65 25.75 19.37
N GLY A 130 3.70 26.51 19.09
CA GLY A 130 3.96 27.80 19.75
C GLY A 130 4.21 27.60 21.25
N SER A 131 3.46 28.34 22.08
CA SER A 131 3.58 28.30 23.55
C SER A 131 2.70 27.25 24.24
N GLN A 132 1.92 26.46 23.48
CA GLN A 132 1.00 25.46 24.01
C GLN A 132 1.49 24.04 23.73
N SER A 133 1.44 23.17 24.75
CA SER A 133 1.63 21.73 24.57
C SER A 133 0.36 21.11 23.99
N ILE A 134 0.50 20.44 22.84
CA ILE A 134 -0.59 19.79 22.11
C ILE A 134 -0.48 18.27 22.19
N GLN A 135 -1.58 17.58 21.90
CA GLN A 135 -1.56 16.14 21.74
C GLN A 135 -0.82 15.74 20.45
N LEU A 136 -0.16 14.59 20.50
CA LEU A 136 0.40 13.96 19.32
C LEU A 136 -0.71 13.66 18.32
N GLN A 137 -0.43 13.95 17.04
CA GLN A 137 -1.28 13.46 15.97
C GLN A 137 -1.32 11.92 16.00
N PRO A 138 -2.46 11.28 15.68
CA PRO A 138 -2.62 9.82 15.77
C PRO A 138 -1.52 9.04 15.04
N THR A 139 -1.09 9.51 13.87
CA THR A 139 -0.03 8.90 13.05
C THR A 139 1.33 8.93 13.75
N LEU A 140 1.74 10.10 14.25
CA LEU A 140 3.01 10.26 14.98
C LEU A 140 3.01 9.46 16.30
N LEU A 141 1.86 9.37 16.97
CA LEU A 141 1.72 8.54 18.15
C LEU A 141 1.89 7.06 17.81
N GLU A 142 1.30 6.59 16.71
CA GLU A 142 1.48 5.20 16.26
C GLU A 142 2.93 4.88 15.90
N GLU A 143 3.60 5.76 15.15
CA GLU A 143 5.03 5.64 14.84
C GLU A 143 5.86 5.55 16.12
N LYS A 144 5.56 6.39 17.11
CA LYS A 144 6.26 6.37 18.39
C LYS A 144 6.05 5.05 19.14
N LEU A 145 4.86 4.48 19.09
CA LEU A 145 4.56 3.18 19.68
C LEU A 145 5.31 2.05 18.96
N ASP A 146 5.39 2.09 17.63
CA ASP A 146 6.18 1.12 16.85
C ASP A 146 7.69 1.21 17.14
N GLU A 147 8.23 2.42 17.32
CA GLU A 147 9.62 2.61 17.77
C GLU A 147 9.87 1.93 19.13
N LEU A 148 8.95 2.12 20.08
CA LEU A 148 9.04 1.56 21.42
C LEU A 148 8.89 0.04 21.42
N VAL A 149 8.05 -0.52 20.54
CA VAL A 149 7.97 -1.98 20.34
C VAL A 149 9.28 -2.52 19.76
N CYS A 150 9.87 -1.82 18.81
CA CYS A 150 11.17 -2.19 18.23
C CYS A 150 12.30 -2.15 19.27
N GLU A 151 12.28 -1.16 20.16
CA GLU A 151 13.26 -0.96 21.24
C GLU A 151 13.10 -1.98 22.39
N HIS A 152 11.87 -2.23 22.85
CA HIS A 152 11.62 -3.01 24.08
C HIS A 152 11.23 -4.47 23.85
N HIS A 153 10.75 -4.80 22.66
CA HIS A 153 10.17 -6.11 22.36
C HIS A 153 10.84 -6.82 21.19
N ASN A 154 11.92 -6.26 20.64
CA ASN A 154 12.68 -6.87 19.55
C ASN A 154 11.79 -7.19 18.34
N ALA A 155 10.74 -6.38 18.12
CA ALA A 155 9.76 -6.58 17.07
C ALA A 155 9.67 -5.33 16.19
N VAL A 156 9.99 -5.46 14.90
CA VAL A 156 10.07 -4.34 13.96
C VAL A 156 8.82 -4.26 13.09
N THR A 157 8.31 -3.06 12.88
CA THR A 157 7.24 -2.82 11.91
C THR A 157 7.88 -2.49 10.55
N MET A 158 7.52 -3.25 9.51
CA MET A 158 7.96 -2.99 8.14
C MET A 158 7.06 -1.90 7.54
N ASP A 159 7.63 -0.74 7.27
CA ASP A 159 6.99 0.32 6.51
C ASP A 159 7.31 0.15 5.02
N ILE A 160 6.29 -0.19 4.24
CA ILE A 160 6.38 -0.36 2.78
C ILE A 160 5.73 0.81 2.04
N THR A 161 5.59 1.97 2.68
CA THR A 161 5.18 3.21 2.00
C THR A 161 6.20 3.58 0.93
N GLN A 162 5.74 3.96 -0.27
CA GLN A 162 6.63 4.23 -1.42
C GLN A 162 7.79 5.18 -1.09
N ASN A 163 7.53 6.26 -0.36
CA ASN A 163 8.56 7.21 0.05
C ASN A 163 9.61 6.54 0.96
N ASN A 164 9.16 5.72 1.92
CA ASN A 164 10.06 4.97 2.79
C ASN A 164 10.92 3.99 1.96
N SER A 165 10.30 3.25 1.04
CA SER A 165 10.99 2.31 0.15
C SER A 165 12.05 3.00 -0.71
N LYS A 166 11.72 4.15 -1.31
CA LYS A 166 12.65 5.00 -2.07
C LYS A 166 13.80 5.52 -1.21
N THR A 167 13.50 6.07 -0.05
CA THR A 167 14.51 6.65 0.87
C THR A 167 15.50 5.61 1.37
N TYR A 168 15.04 4.37 1.58
CA TYR A 168 15.88 3.31 2.13
C TYR A 168 16.40 2.30 1.10
N ALA A 169 16.16 2.47 -0.19
CA ALA A 169 16.75 1.62 -1.22
C ALA A 169 18.30 1.58 -1.11
N GLY A 170 18.86 0.38 -0.98
CA GLY A 170 20.28 0.16 -0.71
C GLY A 170 20.70 0.46 0.74
N ARG A 171 19.75 0.64 1.66
CA ARG A 171 19.96 1.02 3.06
C ARG A 171 19.10 0.16 3.98
N THR A 172 19.18 0.46 5.27
CA THR A 172 18.44 -0.23 6.33
C THR A 172 17.66 0.76 7.18
N TYR A 173 16.54 0.32 7.78
CA TYR A 173 15.70 1.09 8.72
C TYR A 173 15.20 0.23 9.90
N CYS A 174 14.79 0.89 10.99
CA CYS A 174 13.97 0.37 12.09
C CYS A 174 13.68 1.56 13.04
N CYS A 175 13.97 1.45 14.35
CA CYS A 175 13.96 2.59 15.27
C CYS A 175 15.36 3.22 15.46
N TYR A 176 15.40 4.44 15.99
CA TYR A 176 16.60 5.26 16.19
C TYR A 176 17.67 4.60 17.08
N LYS A 177 17.29 3.75 18.03
CA LYS A 177 18.21 3.07 18.96
C LYS A 177 19.12 2.04 18.33
N HIS A 178 18.80 1.55 17.13
CA HIS A 178 19.59 0.53 16.45
C HIS A 178 20.39 1.14 15.29
N TYR A 179 20.96 2.33 15.49
CA TYR A 179 21.86 2.92 14.50
C TYR A 179 23.03 1.97 14.21
N GLY A 180 23.28 1.65 12.93
CA GLY A 180 24.30 0.67 12.50
C GLY A 180 23.90 -0.81 12.63
N GLN A 181 22.78 -1.14 13.30
CA GLN A 181 22.26 -2.52 13.43
C GLN A 181 20.77 -2.58 13.10
N ARG A 182 20.39 -1.85 12.04
CA ARG A 182 18.99 -1.71 11.67
C ARG A 182 18.41 -3.02 11.16
N LYS A 183 17.13 -3.23 11.45
CA LYS A 183 16.49 -4.55 11.40
C LYS A 183 15.83 -4.90 10.08
N VAL A 184 15.52 -3.90 9.24
CA VAL A 184 14.95 -4.08 7.92
C VAL A 184 15.94 -3.56 6.88
N SER A 185 16.33 -4.40 5.92
CA SER A 185 17.06 -3.99 4.73
C SER A 185 16.12 -3.76 3.57
N VAL A 186 16.41 -2.74 2.75
CA VAL A 186 15.65 -2.46 1.54
C VAL A 186 16.57 -2.45 0.34
N SER A 187 16.22 -3.19 -0.71
CA SER A 187 16.79 -3.03 -2.05
C SER A 187 15.69 -2.62 -3.03
N GLY A 188 16.08 -1.94 -4.11
CA GLY A 188 15.18 -1.58 -5.20
C GLY A 188 15.81 -1.98 -6.51
N ASP A 189 15.04 -2.62 -7.38
CA ASP A 189 15.49 -3.02 -8.71
C ASP A 189 14.35 -2.87 -9.72
N LYS A 190 14.68 -2.99 -11.00
CA LYS A 190 13.76 -2.82 -12.11
C LYS A 190 13.51 -4.14 -12.81
N VAL A 191 12.24 -4.39 -13.11
CA VAL A 191 11.81 -5.43 -14.03
C VAL A 191 11.58 -4.78 -15.39
N SER A 192 12.15 -5.34 -16.43
CA SER A 192 12.02 -4.89 -17.82
C SER A 192 12.22 -6.08 -18.76
N CYS A 193 11.51 -6.12 -19.87
CA CYS A 193 11.79 -7.09 -20.93
C CYS A 193 13.01 -6.64 -21.74
N VAL A 194 13.86 -7.59 -22.17
CA VAL A 194 15.00 -7.33 -23.07
C VAL A 194 14.54 -6.67 -24.38
N GLN A 195 13.37 -7.05 -24.89
CA GLN A 195 12.78 -6.48 -26.12
C GLN A 195 12.18 -5.09 -25.90
N HIS A 196 11.80 -4.74 -24.67
CA HIS A 196 11.17 -3.47 -24.33
C HIS A 196 11.97 -2.73 -23.25
N SER A 197 13.26 -2.48 -23.51
CA SER A 197 14.17 -1.87 -22.52
C SER A 197 13.78 -0.45 -22.10
N SER A 198 12.92 0.23 -22.88
CA SER A 198 12.34 1.53 -22.54
C SER A 198 11.21 1.45 -21.52
N SER A 199 10.59 0.28 -21.34
CA SER A 199 9.53 0.03 -20.37
C SER A 199 10.07 -0.74 -19.17
N SER A 200 9.89 -0.19 -17.96
CA SER A 200 10.35 -0.84 -16.74
C SER A 200 9.48 -0.45 -15.57
N ILE A 201 9.29 -1.36 -14.62
CA ILE A 201 8.67 -1.07 -13.33
C ILE A 201 9.66 -1.33 -12.21
N THR A 202 9.69 -0.43 -11.24
CA THR A 202 10.55 -0.59 -10.06
C THR A 202 9.78 -1.36 -8.98
N TYR A 203 10.43 -2.36 -8.40
CA TYR A 203 9.98 -2.99 -7.16
C TYR A 203 10.97 -2.70 -6.03
N TYR A 204 10.48 -2.77 -4.80
CA TYR A 204 11.32 -2.68 -3.62
C TYR A 204 11.18 -3.95 -2.79
N LYS A 205 12.31 -4.51 -2.37
CA LYS A 205 12.39 -5.67 -1.50
C LYS A 205 12.70 -5.21 -0.09
N HIS A 206 11.76 -5.37 0.83
CA HIS A 206 11.96 -5.18 2.25
C HIS A 206 12.22 -6.53 2.90
N GLU A 207 13.32 -6.66 3.62
CA GLU A 207 13.71 -7.91 4.25
C GLU A 207 14.02 -7.68 5.74
N ALA A 208 13.30 -8.41 6.59
CA ALA A 208 13.57 -8.51 8.01
C ALA A 208 14.14 -9.90 8.30
N ASN A 209 15.47 -9.98 8.44
CA ASN A 209 16.16 -11.23 8.76
C ASN A 209 15.89 -11.64 10.22
N ALA A 210 14.82 -12.40 10.38
CA ALA A 210 14.30 -12.81 11.66
C ALA A 210 14.96 -14.10 12.15
N GLY A 211 16.27 -14.04 12.40
CA GLY A 211 16.97 -14.97 13.30
C GLY A 211 17.09 -14.43 14.73
N LYS A 212 16.98 -13.10 14.90
CA LYS A 212 17.16 -12.38 16.19
C LYS A 212 15.98 -11.49 16.60
N TRP A 213 15.10 -11.14 15.66
CA TRP A 213 14.02 -10.17 15.84
C TRP A 213 12.71 -10.69 15.24
N LYS A 214 11.56 -10.13 15.64
CA LYS A 214 10.22 -10.45 15.13
C LYS A 214 9.76 -9.36 14.15
N VAL A 215 8.85 -9.66 13.25
CA VAL A 215 8.09 -8.64 12.52
C VAL A 215 6.80 -8.39 13.28
N ALA A 216 6.59 -7.15 13.74
CA ALA A 216 5.41 -6.74 14.50
C ALA A 216 4.20 -6.50 13.59
N ALA A 217 4.42 -5.92 12.41
CA ALA A 217 3.41 -5.69 11.40
C ALA A 217 4.07 -5.29 10.08
N ILE A 218 3.33 -5.40 8.98
CA ILE A 218 3.62 -4.75 7.70
C ILE A 218 2.58 -3.65 7.51
N LYS A 219 3.03 -2.43 7.21
CA LYS A 219 2.16 -1.25 7.12
C LYS A 219 2.56 -0.32 5.98
N TYR A 220 1.63 0.52 5.53
CA TYR A 220 1.88 1.61 4.59
C TYR A 220 0.94 2.80 4.84
N TYR A 221 1.31 3.97 4.33
CA TYR A 221 0.43 5.15 4.30
C TYR A 221 -0.30 5.24 2.96
N ASN A 222 -1.61 5.48 3.01
CA ASN A 222 -2.40 5.78 1.82
C ASN A 222 -2.07 7.18 1.28
N SER A 223 -2.38 7.43 0.02
CA SER A 223 -2.28 8.74 -0.63
C SER A 223 -3.49 9.61 -0.22
N GLY A 224 -3.29 10.63 0.62
CA GLY A 224 -4.35 11.58 1.03
C GLY A 224 -3.99 12.42 2.27
N PRO A 225 -4.70 13.52 2.56
CA PRO A 225 -4.58 14.24 3.82
C PRO A 225 -5.11 13.39 4.98
N ASN A 226 -4.40 13.39 6.13
CA ASN A 226 -4.75 12.60 7.33
C ASN A 226 -4.83 11.08 7.09
N THR A 227 -3.94 10.52 6.27
CA THR A 227 -3.98 9.09 5.99
C THR A 227 -3.52 8.30 7.20
N HIS A 228 -4.47 7.56 7.76
CA HIS A 228 -4.21 6.58 8.79
C HIS A 228 -3.31 5.50 8.21
N ARG A 229 -2.42 4.98 9.05
CA ARG A 229 -1.51 3.94 8.64
C ARG A 229 -2.30 2.64 8.44
N ILE A 230 -2.20 2.07 7.25
CA ILE A 230 -2.90 0.85 6.90
C ILE A 230 -2.02 -0.33 7.27
N ARG A 231 -2.58 -1.24 8.07
CA ARG A 231 -1.96 -2.55 8.34
C ARG A 231 -2.33 -3.51 7.23
N ILE A 232 -1.33 -4.20 6.70
CA ILE A 232 -1.52 -5.26 5.72
C ILE A 232 -1.84 -6.56 6.45
N GLU A 233 -2.99 -7.13 6.12
CA GLU A 233 -3.42 -8.44 6.62
C GLU A 233 -3.27 -9.48 5.50
N ILE A 234 -2.37 -10.45 5.71
CA ILE A 234 -2.10 -11.53 4.77
C ILE A 234 -2.69 -12.83 5.33
N PRO A 235 -3.54 -13.55 4.57
CA PRO A 235 -4.08 -14.83 5.00
C PRO A 235 -2.98 -15.81 5.44
N GLY A 236 -3.13 -16.35 6.65
CA GLY A 236 -2.17 -17.30 7.22
C GLY A 236 -0.94 -16.67 7.89
N LEU A 237 -0.63 -15.38 7.67
CA LEU A 237 0.50 -14.72 8.30
C LEU A 237 0.08 -14.03 9.59
N ASN A 238 0.46 -14.62 10.73
CA ASN A 238 0.16 -14.06 12.04
C ASN A 238 1.27 -13.12 12.51
N PHE A 239 0.86 -11.96 13.03
CA PHE A 239 1.74 -10.99 13.65
C PHE A 239 1.53 -10.94 15.18
N PRO A 240 2.60 -10.66 15.96
CA PRO A 240 3.99 -10.63 15.54
C PRO A 240 4.48 -12.02 15.11
N THR A 241 5.44 -12.06 14.18
CA THR A 241 6.02 -13.33 13.75
C THR A 241 6.84 -13.98 14.88
N LYS A 242 7.03 -15.30 14.80
CA LYS A 242 7.91 -16.01 15.75
C LYS A 242 9.38 -15.60 15.51
N GLN A 243 10.16 -15.61 16.60
CA GLN A 243 11.60 -15.33 16.62
C GLN A 243 12.37 -16.49 15.94
N SER A 244 12.36 -16.54 14.60
CA SER A 244 13.11 -17.53 13.79
C SER A 244 12.81 -17.45 12.29
N GLY A 245 11.74 -16.77 11.88
CA GLY A 245 11.30 -16.79 10.48
C GLY A 245 11.57 -15.49 9.73
N LYS A 246 12.41 -15.56 8.71
CA LYS A 246 12.70 -14.48 7.75
C LYS A 246 11.40 -14.01 7.10
N VAL A 247 11.19 -12.70 7.05
CA VAL A 247 10.06 -12.10 6.33
C VAL A 247 10.62 -11.17 5.27
N THR A 248 10.29 -11.48 4.02
CA THR A 248 10.63 -10.68 2.85
C THR A 248 9.36 -10.24 2.15
N VAL A 249 9.27 -8.96 1.81
CA VAL A 249 8.15 -8.35 1.10
C VAL A 249 8.69 -7.64 -0.12
N TYR A 250 8.26 -8.08 -1.30
CA TYR A 250 8.48 -7.35 -2.55
C TYR A 250 7.25 -6.50 -2.80
N VAL A 251 7.43 -5.23 -3.13
CA VAL A 251 6.33 -4.29 -3.34
C VAL A 251 6.47 -3.55 -4.65
N PHE A 252 5.40 -3.57 -5.44
CA PHE A 252 5.22 -2.79 -6.65
C PHE A 252 4.29 -1.60 -6.38
N TYR A 253 4.51 -0.52 -7.13
CA TYR A 253 3.69 0.68 -7.12
C TYR A 253 3.30 1.04 -8.56
N SER A 254 2.13 1.64 -8.75
CA SER A 254 1.78 2.25 -10.04
C SER A 254 2.48 3.60 -10.20
N ASP A 255 2.77 4.02 -11.43
CA ASP A 255 3.36 5.33 -11.73
C ASP A 255 2.50 6.49 -11.19
N ASN A 256 1.18 6.29 -11.14
CA ASN A 256 0.21 7.28 -10.70
C ASN A 256 -0.27 7.07 -9.25
N SER A 257 0.33 6.15 -8.50
CA SER A 257 -0.11 5.82 -7.14
C SER A 257 1.07 5.71 -6.17
N ARG A 258 0.91 6.27 -4.96
CA ARG A 258 1.88 6.05 -3.87
C ARG A 258 1.56 4.79 -3.06
N ASN A 259 0.44 4.13 -3.37
CA ASN A 259 0.00 2.95 -2.66
C ASN A 259 0.62 1.69 -3.27
N PRO A 260 1.01 0.70 -2.45
CA PRO A 260 1.32 -0.64 -2.92
C PRO A 260 0.15 -1.19 -3.76
N VAL A 261 0.44 -1.74 -4.93
CA VAL A 261 -0.57 -2.32 -5.84
C VAL A 261 -0.52 -3.84 -5.85
N LEU A 262 0.69 -4.39 -5.79
CA LEU A 262 0.97 -5.82 -5.82
C LEU A 262 2.15 -6.08 -4.88
N ILE A 263 2.03 -7.09 -4.03
CA ILE A 263 3.11 -7.51 -3.14
C ILE A 263 3.37 -9.00 -3.25
N TYR A 264 4.62 -9.41 -3.11
CA TYR A 264 4.98 -10.78 -2.83
C TYR A 264 5.44 -10.89 -1.37
N VAL A 265 4.92 -11.86 -0.63
CA VAL A 265 5.33 -12.09 0.75
C VAL A 265 5.96 -13.48 0.84
N ASP A 266 7.18 -13.55 1.35
CA ASP A 266 7.87 -14.80 1.75
C ASP A 266 8.15 -14.73 3.25
N SER A 267 7.45 -15.57 4.01
CA SER A 267 7.62 -15.73 5.46
C SER A 267 8.10 -17.15 5.75
N SER A 268 9.35 -17.43 5.41
CA SER A 268 10.03 -18.71 5.64
C SER A 268 10.53 -18.83 7.07
N GLY A 269 10.44 -20.02 7.67
CA GLY A 269 10.83 -20.26 9.07
C GLY A 269 9.81 -19.78 10.13
N THR A 270 8.64 -19.31 9.70
CA THR A 270 7.43 -19.19 10.53
C THR A 270 6.52 -20.42 10.30
N ARG A 271 5.70 -20.78 11.30
CA ARG A 271 4.67 -21.83 11.14
C ARG A 271 3.29 -21.20 11.40
N PRO A 272 2.38 -21.19 10.40
CA PRO A 272 2.56 -21.69 9.02
C PRO A 272 3.50 -20.78 8.20
N SER A 273 4.22 -21.38 7.24
CA SER A 273 4.99 -20.62 6.26
C SER A 273 4.02 -20.01 5.24
N VAL A 274 4.23 -18.74 4.90
CA VAL A 274 3.39 -18.02 3.94
C VAL A 274 4.25 -17.59 2.79
N LYS A 275 3.88 -17.97 1.57
CA LYS A 275 4.58 -17.60 0.35
C LYS A 275 3.57 -17.37 -0.76
N GLY A 276 3.60 -16.19 -1.39
CA GLY A 276 2.69 -15.91 -2.50
C GLY A 276 2.57 -14.43 -2.85
N TRP A 277 1.87 -14.20 -3.96
CA TRP A 277 1.48 -12.88 -4.43
C TRP A 277 0.13 -12.46 -3.83
N TYR A 278 0.04 -11.18 -3.48
CA TYR A 278 -1.17 -10.59 -2.91
C TYR A 278 -1.47 -9.24 -3.54
N LYS A 279 -2.76 -8.94 -3.68
CA LYS A 279 -3.28 -7.63 -4.09
C LYS A 279 -4.27 -7.12 -3.05
N GLN A 280 -4.46 -5.80 -3.00
CA GLN A 280 -5.46 -5.21 -2.12
C GLN A 280 -6.87 -5.59 -2.60
N ASN A 281 -7.73 -6.02 -1.68
CA ASN A 281 -9.15 -6.23 -1.98
C ASN A 281 -9.87 -4.87 -2.14
N THR A 282 -10.85 -4.81 -3.05
CA THR A 282 -11.66 -3.62 -3.30
C THR A 282 -12.41 -3.23 -2.01
N GLY A 283 -12.00 -2.12 -1.39
CA GLY A 283 -12.71 -1.52 -0.25
C GLY A 283 -12.24 -1.92 1.16
N GLY A 284 -11.03 -2.48 1.33
CA GLY A 284 -10.52 -2.86 2.66
C GLY A 284 -9.00 -2.83 2.85
N ASN A 285 -8.58 -3.21 4.07
CA ASN A 285 -7.17 -3.39 4.47
C ASN A 285 -6.67 -4.84 4.29
N THR A 286 -7.58 -5.73 3.89
CA THR A 286 -7.29 -7.14 3.65
C THR A 286 -6.68 -7.32 2.27
N TRP A 287 -5.59 -8.09 2.23
CA TRP A 287 -4.92 -8.46 1.00
C TRP A 287 -5.31 -9.89 0.64
N GLU A 288 -5.74 -10.09 -0.59
CA GLU A 288 -6.13 -11.40 -1.11
C GLU A 288 -5.06 -11.95 -2.05
N ASN A 289 -5.08 -13.27 -2.26
CA ASN A 289 -4.15 -13.88 -3.21
C ASN A 289 -4.34 -13.22 -4.59
N ALA A 290 -3.22 -12.88 -5.22
CA ALA A 290 -3.23 -12.43 -6.60
C ALA A 290 -3.64 -13.59 -7.53
N PRO A 291 -3.91 -13.32 -8.82
CA PRO A 291 -4.30 -14.34 -9.80
C PRO A 291 -3.41 -15.59 -9.74
N ALA A 292 -4.03 -16.78 -9.82
CA ALA A 292 -3.36 -18.06 -9.57
C ALA A 292 -2.14 -18.33 -10.46
N ASN A 293 -2.13 -17.74 -11.65
CA ASN A 293 -1.04 -17.84 -12.62
C ASN A 293 0.25 -17.13 -12.16
N LEU A 294 0.16 -16.07 -11.34
CA LEU A 294 1.36 -15.44 -10.76
C LEU A 294 2.11 -16.33 -9.77
N ASN A 295 1.51 -17.42 -9.27
CA ASN A 295 2.18 -18.31 -8.30
C ASN A 295 3.43 -18.99 -8.87
N ASN A 296 3.56 -19.07 -10.19
CA ASN A 296 4.73 -19.62 -10.86
C ASN A 296 5.87 -18.58 -11.00
N ILE A 297 5.62 -17.31 -10.68
CA ILE A 297 6.61 -16.25 -10.68
C ILE A 297 7.10 -16.08 -9.25
N THR A 298 8.39 -16.30 -9.06
CA THR A 298 9.06 -16.08 -7.79
C THR A 298 9.87 -14.79 -7.84
N PRO A 299 10.23 -14.23 -6.68
CA PRO A 299 11.17 -13.13 -6.65
C PRO A 299 12.57 -13.47 -7.15
N GLU A 300 12.94 -14.75 -7.18
CA GLU A 300 14.19 -15.21 -7.79
C GLU A 300 14.16 -14.98 -9.30
N ASP A 301 13.01 -15.18 -9.96
CA ASP A 301 12.83 -14.88 -11.38
C ASP A 301 12.99 -13.38 -11.66
N LEU A 302 12.54 -12.53 -10.73
CA LEU A 302 12.74 -11.07 -10.79
C LEU A 302 14.22 -10.71 -10.63
N GLU A 303 14.89 -11.26 -9.62
CA GLU A 303 16.28 -10.94 -9.27
C GLU A 303 17.28 -11.46 -10.31
N ASN A 304 17.05 -12.66 -10.86
CA ASN A 304 17.87 -13.26 -11.90
C ASN A 304 17.55 -12.72 -13.30
N LYS A 305 16.58 -11.80 -13.42
CA LYS A 305 16.15 -11.18 -14.68
C LYS A 305 15.74 -12.20 -15.75
N GLY A 306 15.21 -13.34 -15.31
CA GLY A 306 14.77 -14.43 -16.19
C GLY A 306 13.40 -14.19 -16.84
N LEU A 307 12.76 -13.06 -16.55
CA LEU A 307 11.45 -12.68 -17.08
C LEU A 307 11.61 -11.89 -18.38
N ASP A 308 11.32 -12.51 -19.52
CA ASP A 308 11.26 -11.84 -20.81
C ASP A 308 10.02 -12.26 -21.63
N CYS A 309 9.84 -11.65 -22.80
CA CYS A 309 8.72 -11.93 -23.68
C CYS A 309 8.95 -13.14 -24.61
N LYS A 310 10.18 -13.67 -24.72
CA LYS A 310 10.52 -14.72 -25.69
C LYS A 310 10.15 -16.10 -25.17
N ASP A 311 10.38 -16.36 -23.88
CA ASP A 311 10.22 -17.71 -23.31
C ASP A 311 9.46 -17.73 -21.96
N ASN A 312 9.00 -16.56 -21.44
CA ASN A 312 8.45 -16.48 -20.09
C ASN A 312 6.98 -16.03 -20.06
N GLU A 313 6.07 -17.01 -20.02
CA GLU A 313 4.66 -16.80 -19.67
C GLU A 313 4.50 -15.98 -18.38
N GLY A 314 5.44 -16.10 -17.43
CA GLY A 314 5.48 -15.30 -16.22
C GLY A 314 5.56 -13.80 -16.48
N PHE A 315 6.42 -13.32 -17.40
CA PHE A 315 6.48 -11.89 -17.68
C PHE A 315 5.15 -11.39 -18.27
N LYS A 316 4.57 -12.13 -19.24
CA LYS A 316 3.25 -11.82 -19.82
C LYS A 316 2.17 -11.69 -18.73
N GLN A 317 2.16 -12.63 -17.78
CA GLN A 317 1.20 -12.67 -16.68
C GLN A 317 1.41 -11.55 -15.64
N LEU A 318 2.66 -11.21 -15.33
CA LEU A 318 3.01 -10.07 -14.48
C LEU A 318 2.53 -8.76 -15.10
N VAL A 319 2.82 -8.54 -16.39
CA VAL A 319 2.35 -7.35 -17.13
C VAL A 319 0.83 -7.29 -17.14
N LYS A 320 0.16 -8.41 -17.44
CA LYS A 320 -1.31 -8.49 -17.44
C LYS A 320 -1.88 -8.10 -16.06
N THR A 321 -1.37 -8.70 -14.99
CA THR A 321 -1.87 -8.42 -13.63
C THR A 321 -1.64 -6.97 -13.22
N LEU A 322 -0.45 -6.43 -13.49
CA LEU A 322 -0.15 -5.03 -13.20
C LEU A 322 -1.08 -4.07 -13.96
N ARG A 323 -1.38 -4.36 -15.23
CA ARG A 323 -2.34 -3.57 -16.02
C ARG A 323 -3.77 -3.66 -15.51
N GLU A 324 -4.23 -4.83 -15.09
CA GLU A 324 -5.53 -5.01 -14.42
C GLU A 324 -5.62 -4.20 -13.12
N LEU A 325 -4.48 -4.00 -12.44
CA LEU A 325 -4.34 -3.15 -11.26
C LEU A 325 -4.09 -1.66 -11.60
N GLY A 326 -4.21 -1.27 -12.87
CA GLY A 326 -4.04 0.12 -13.34
C GLY A 326 -2.59 0.61 -13.42
N CYS A 327 -1.63 -0.31 -13.56
CA CYS A 327 -0.21 -0.01 -13.73
C CYS A 327 0.22 -0.29 -15.17
N TYR A 328 0.56 0.77 -15.91
CA TYR A 328 0.84 0.68 -17.35
C TYR A 328 2.33 0.87 -17.71
N GLY A 329 3.21 0.98 -16.70
CA GLY A 329 4.65 1.20 -16.90
C GLY A 329 5.42 0.07 -17.59
N LEU A 330 4.81 -1.11 -17.75
CA LEU A 330 5.35 -2.21 -18.56
C LEU A 330 4.59 -2.36 -19.87
N GLN A 331 5.34 -2.47 -20.97
CA GLN A 331 4.81 -2.80 -22.29
C GLN A 331 4.37 -4.26 -22.34
N GLN A 332 3.24 -4.53 -23.00
CA GLN A 332 2.78 -5.89 -23.25
C GLN A 332 3.74 -6.59 -24.20
N CYS A 333 3.88 -7.91 -24.04
CA CYS A 333 4.45 -8.76 -25.07
C CYS A 333 3.43 -8.89 -26.20
N THR A 334 3.33 -7.86 -27.02
CA THR A 334 2.63 -7.95 -28.30
C THR A 334 3.58 -8.59 -29.31
N ILE A 335 3.02 -9.37 -30.24
CA ILE A 335 3.73 -9.77 -31.44
C ILE A 335 4.20 -8.47 -32.11
N ASP A 336 5.49 -8.36 -32.40
CA ASP A 336 6.11 -7.24 -33.11
C ASP A 336 6.72 -7.79 -34.41
N PRO A 337 5.90 -8.05 -35.44
CA PRO A 337 6.37 -8.62 -36.69
C PRO A 337 7.39 -7.73 -37.41
N ALA A 338 7.42 -6.43 -37.10
CA ALA A 338 8.29 -5.45 -37.72
C ALA A 338 9.74 -5.56 -37.24
N HIS A 339 9.97 -5.82 -35.96
CA HIS A 339 11.32 -5.96 -35.39
C HIS A 339 11.73 -7.41 -35.12
N LEU A 340 10.76 -8.30 -34.89
CA LEU A 340 10.99 -9.70 -34.49
C LEU A 340 10.52 -10.73 -35.53
N GLY A 341 9.81 -10.29 -36.57
CA GLY A 341 9.39 -11.15 -37.67
C GLY A 341 10.48 -11.28 -38.74
N GLN A 342 10.51 -12.44 -39.41
CA GLN A 342 11.22 -12.54 -40.69
C GLN A 342 10.24 -12.09 -41.78
N ASN A 343 10.62 -11.05 -42.54
CA ASN A 343 9.80 -10.48 -43.62
C ASN A 343 8.40 -10.03 -43.15
N GLY A 344 8.29 -9.43 -41.95
CA GLY A 344 7.00 -8.96 -41.41
C GLY A 344 6.10 -10.07 -40.88
N VAL A 345 6.60 -11.30 -40.72
CA VAL A 345 5.87 -12.43 -40.15
C VAL A 345 6.60 -12.93 -38.91
N GLN A 346 5.97 -12.80 -37.75
CA GLN A 346 6.42 -13.43 -36.51
C GLN A 346 5.60 -14.70 -36.28
N ARG A 347 6.28 -15.83 -36.07
CA ARG A 347 5.67 -17.13 -35.80
C ARG A 347 5.91 -17.49 -34.34
N GLU A 348 4.86 -17.86 -33.62
CA GLU A 348 4.93 -18.41 -32.26
C GLU A 348 4.40 -19.84 -32.33
N GLU A 349 5.24 -20.82 -31.97
CA GLU A 349 4.83 -22.23 -31.92
C GLU A 349 4.16 -22.49 -30.57
N VAL A 350 2.86 -22.76 -30.58
CA VAL A 350 2.10 -23.11 -29.39
C VAL A 350 2.09 -24.65 -29.27
N PRO A 351 2.66 -25.24 -28.20
CA PRO A 351 2.61 -26.67 -28.02
C PRO A 351 1.16 -27.14 -27.87
N ALA A 352 0.76 -28.14 -28.67
CA ALA A 352 -0.58 -28.71 -28.57
C ALA A 352 -0.77 -29.42 -27.21
N ALA A 353 -2.02 -29.44 -26.72
CA ALA A 353 -2.40 -30.28 -25.59
C ALA A 353 -2.14 -31.76 -25.92
N ASP A 354 -1.84 -32.58 -24.90
CA ASP A 354 -1.66 -34.04 -25.07
C ASP A 354 -2.99 -34.69 -25.52
N LEU A 355 -2.99 -35.27 -26.73
CA LEU A 355 -4.15 -35.86 -27.39
C LEU A 355 -4.17 -37.40 -27.30
N SER A 356 -3.76 -37.95 -26.16
CA SER A 356 -3.81 -39.41 -25.92
C SER A 356 -5.21 -40.03 -26.00
N ASP A 357 -6.27 -39.21 -25.99
CA ASP A 357 -7.69 -39.60 -26.15
C ASP A 357 -8.25 -39.40 -27.57
N GLN A 358 -7.39 -39.19 -28.58
CA GLN A 358 -7.85 -38.94 -29.95
C GLN A 358 -8.40 -40.21 -30.60
N VAL A 359 -9.67 -40.14 -31.03
CA VAL A 359 -10.36 -41.21 -31.76
C VAL A 359 -9.65 -41.42 -33.12
N PRO A 360 -9.42 -42.68 -33.56
CA PRO A 360 -8.83 -42.95 -34.87
C PRO A 360 -9.63 -42.24 -35.98
N ASP A 361 -8.91 -41.66 -36.95
CA ASP A 361 -9.44 -40.89 -38.10
C ASP A 361 -9.96 -39.47 -37.82
N THR A 362 -9.57 -38.84 -36.70
CA THR A 362 -9.80 -37.39 -36.48
C THR A 362 -8.50 -36.61 -36.71
N GLU A 363 -8.46 -35.68 -37.67
CA GLU A 363 -7.31 -34.78 -37.87
C GLU A 363 -7.38 -33.60 -36.89
N SER A 364 -6.31 -33.36 -36.13
CA SER A 364 -6.20 -32.19 -35.24
C SER A 364 -5.29 -31.15 -35.89
N GLU A 365 -5.82 -30.29 -36.74
CA GLU A 365 -5.11 -29.11 -37.23
C GLU A 365 -5.54 -27.86 -36.43
N THR A 366 -4.64 -27.27 -35.65
CA THR A 366 -4.81 -25.90 -35.14
C THR A 366 -3.77 -24.99 -35.78
N LYS A 367 -4.17 -24.33 -36.88
CA LYS A 367 -3.32 -23.39 -37.62
C LYS A 367 -3.90 -21.98 -37.50
N ILE A 368 -3.46 -21.23 -36.48
CA ILE A 368 -3.86 -19.83 -36.30
C ILE A 368 -2.85 -18.96 -37.05
N LEU A 369 -3.27 -18.36 -38.16
CA LEU A 369 -2.49 -17.39 -38.94
C LEU A 369 -3.00 -15.98 -38.61
N LEU A 370 -2.30 -15.25 -37.75
CA LEU A 370 -2.59 -13.83 -37.51
C LEU A 370 -1.74 -12.98 -38.46
N GLN A 371 -2.30 -12.64 -39.61
CA GLN A 371 -1.75 -11.59 -40.47
C GLN A 371 -2.20 -10.24 -39.91
N GLY A 372 -1.25 -9.44 -39.40
CA GLY A 372 -1.50 -8.03 -39.16
C GLY A 372 -1.78 -7.38 -40.51
N THR A 373 -3.04 -7.08 -40.81
CA THR A 373 -3.37 -6.29 -41.98
C THR A 373 -2.89 -4.85 -41.75
N PRO A 374 -2.39 -4.15 -42.79
CA PRO A 374 -1.87 -2.79 -42.67
C PRO A 374 -2.83 -1.80 -41.99
N VAL A 375 -4.14 -2.10 -42.01
CA VAL A 375 -5.21 -1.32 -41.39
C VAL A 375 -5.07 -1.21 -39.86
N ALA A 376 -4.58 -2.25 -39.18
CA ALA A 376 -4.38 -2.20 -37.73
C ALA A 376 -3.22 -1.26 -37.35
N GLN A 377 -2.13 -1.25 -38.14
CA GLN A 377 -1.04 -0.29 -38.00
C GLN A 377 -1.47 1.14 -38.35
N MET A 378 -2.30 1.32 -39.38
CA MET A 378 -2.84 2.65 -39.71
C MET A 378 -3.66 3.26 -38.57
N ALA A 379 -4.38 2.44 -37.79
CA ALA A 379 -5.13 2.90 -36.62
C ALA A 379 -4.19 3.29 -35.45
N GLU A 380 -3.08 2.58 -35.25
CA GLU A 380 -2.07 2.92 -34.23
C GLU A 380 -1.26 4.16 -34.62
N ASP A 381 -0.81 4.28 -35.87
CA ASP A 381 -0.05 5.42 -36.38
C ASP A 381 -0.91 6.70 -36.50
N ALA A 382 -2.23 6.59 -36.71
CA ALA A 382 -3.13 7.74 -36.70
C ALA A 382 -3.39 8.30 -35.29
N ILE A 383 -3.17 7.51 -34.25
CA ILE A 383 -3.23 7.95 -32.84
C ILE A 383 -1.93 8.67 -32.45
N ASP A 384 -0.80 8.32 -33.07
CA ASP A 384 0.50 8.94 -32.85
C ASP A 384 0.83 9.99 -33.94
N GLY A 385 0.19 11.15 -33.81
CA GLY A 385 0.15 12.23 -34.83
C GLY A 385 1.49 12.85 -35.27
N GLU A 386 2.64 12.41 -34.73
CA GLU A 386 3.97 12.88 -35.16
C GLU A 386 4.56 12.10 -36.36
N ARG A 387 3.97 10.96 -36.75
CA ARG A 387 4.53 10.08 -37.82
C ARG A 387 3.94 10.25 -39.22
N LEU A 388 2.93 11.08 -39.39
CA LEU A 388 2.34 11.34 -40.72
C LEU A 388 3.21 12.31 -41.54
N LYS A 389 4.27 11.79 -42.19
CA LYS A 389 4.83 12.43 -43.39
C LYS A 389 4.28 11.71 -44.62
N PRO A 390 3.70 12.42 -45.60
CA PRO A 390 3.14 11.80 -46.78
C PRO A 390 4.27 11.18 -47.59
N THR A 391 4.39 9.86 -47.55
CA THR A 391 5.26 9.11 -48.43
C THR A 391 4.45 8.60 -49.61
N ALA A 392 5.07 8.53 -50.79
CA ALA A 392 4.45 8.10 -52.04
C ALA A 392 3.63 6.78 -51.95
N PRO A 393 3.99 5.76 -51.14
CA PRO A 393 3.20 4.53 -51.01
C PRO A 393 1.83 4.77 -50.38
N VAL A 394 1.73 5.69 -49.41
CA VAL A 394 0.48 6.01 -48.69
C VAL A 394 -0.51 6.71 -49.63
N VAL A 395 0.00 7.59 -50.50
CA VAL A 395 -0.81 8.29 -51.51
C VAL A 395 -1.35 7.30 -52.54
N GLN A 396 -0.54 6.34 -52.98
CA GLN A 396 -0.98 5.32 -53.94
C GLN A 396 -2.05 4.38 -53.36
N ALA A 397 -1.87 3.93 -52.11
CA ALA A 397 -2.84 3.06 -51.45
C ALA A 397 -4.20 3.75 -51.21
N LEU A 398 -4.21 5.02 -50.80
CA LEU A 398 -5.45 5.79 -50.61
C LEU A 398 -6.17 6.08 -51.94
N THR A 399 -5.41 6.31 -53.02
CA THR A 399 -5.98 6.52 -54.36
C THR A 399 -6.66 5.24 -54.86
N GLN A 400 -6.02 4.08 -54.65
CA GLN A 400 -6.57 2.79 -55.05
C GLN A 400 -7.84 2.42 -54.26
N LEU A 401 -7.85 2.67 -52.94
CA LEU A 401 -9.04 2.51 -52.10
C LEU A 401 -10.21 3.42 -52.49
N GLY A 402 -9.93 4.67 -52.88
CA GLY A 402 -10.95 5.61 -53.35
C GLY A 402 -11.59 5.19 -54.68
N GLN A 403 -10.77 4.67 -55.61
CA GLN A 403 -11.22 4.24 -56.93
C GLN A 403 -12.00 2.91 -56.86
N GLU A 404 -11.51 1.93 -56.11
CA GLU A 404 -12.11 0.59 -56.04
C GLU A 404 -13.26 0.49 -55.01
N GLY A 405 -13.16 1.19 -53.88
CA GLY A 405 -14.14 1.09 -52.78
C GLY A 405 -15.33 2.05 -52.88
N PHE A 406 -15.16 3.19 -53.55
CA PHE A 406 -16.16 4.26 -53.61
C PHE A 406 -16.53 4.71 -55.04
N ASN A 407 -16.00 4.00 -56.05
CA ASN A 407 -16.27 4.25 -57.47
C ASN A 407 -15.95 5.68 -57.94
N LEU A 408 -14.88 6.27 -57.39
CA LEU A 408 -14.43 7.65 -57.66
C LEU A 408 -13.41 7.69 -58.80
N THR A 409 -13.70 7.06 -59.93
CA THR A 409 -12.76 6.87 -61.05
C THR A 409 -12.32 8.17 -61.72
N ASP A 410 -13.16 9.21 -61.66
CA ASP A 410 -12.94 10.49 -62.36
C ASP A 410 -12.24 11.55 -61.50
N TRP A 411 -11.86 11.20 -60.27
CA TRP A 411 -11.25 12.13 -59.33
C TRP A 411 -9.73 11.99 -59.32
N GLY A 412 -9.03 13.11 -59.50
CA GLY A 412 -7.57 13.16 -59.33
C GLY A 412 -7.14 12.87 -57.88
N PRO A 413 -5.91 12.37 -57.64
CA PRO A 413 -5.43 11.97 -56.32
C PRO A 413 -5.57 13.07 -55.25
N GLU A 414 -5.43 14.33 -55.65
CA GLU A 414 -5.51 15.49 -54.76
C GLU A 414 -6.94 15.75 -54.26
N ASN A 415 -7.96 15.47 -55.08
CA ASN A 415 -9.37 15.61 -54.70
C ASN A 415 -9.82 14.47 -53.79
N ILE A 416 -9.27 13.27 -53.99
CA ILE A 416 -9.51 12.11 -53.11
C ILE A 416 -8.90 12.38 -51.73
N LEU A 417 -7.65 12.85 -51.68
CA LEU A 417 -7.01 13.23 -50.41
C LEU A 417 -7.75 14.37 -49.70
N GLY A 418 -8.21 15.39 -50.43
CA GLY A 418 -8.98 16.50 -49.86
C GLY A 418 -10.32 16.06 -49.25
N ALA A 419 -11.02 15.13 -49.89
CA ALA A 419 -12.28 14.58 -49.39
C ALA A 419 -12.08 13.78 -48.09
N PHE A 420 -11.05 12.93 -48.01
CA PHE A 420 -10.74 12.18 -46.79
C PHE A 420 -10.27 13.10 -45.66
N ALA A 421 -9.43 14.10 -45.93
CA ALA A 421 -9.01 15.07 -44.93
C ALA A 421 -10.19 15.88 -44.34
N GLY A 422 -11.19 16.24 -45.17
CA GLY A 422 -12.40 16.94 -44.73
C GLY A 422 -13.34 16.09 -43.87
N VAL A 423 -13.48 14.79 -44.18
CA VAL A 423 -14.36 13.88 -43.43
C VAL A 423 -13.75 13.47 -42.08
N PHE A 424 -12.44 13.22 -42.03
CA PHE A 424 -11.76 12.85 -40.79
C PHE A 424 -11.63 14.02 -39.81
N THR A 425 -11.43 15.25 -40.28
CA THR A 425 -11.37 16.43 -39.39
C THR A 425 -12.74 16.74 -38.76
N ALA A 426 -13.84 16.59 -39.50
CA ALA A 426 -15.18 16.79 -38.94
C ALA A 426 -15.61 15.69 -37.94
N SER A 427 -15.22 14.43 -38.20
CA SER A 427 -15.55 13.29 -37.32
C SER A 427 -14.71 13.28 -36.04
N VAL A 428 -13.41 13.58 -36.11
CA VAL A 428 -12.55 13.59 -34.92
C VAL A 428 -12.89 14.76 -33.98
N ILE A 429 -13.21 15.93 -34.51
CA ILE A 429 -13.58 17.11 -33.68
C ILE A 429 -14.90 16.88 -32.94
N THR A 430 -15.91 16.29 -33.59
CA THR A 430 -17.21 16.02 -32.94
C THR A 430 -17.05 14.96 -31.84
N THR A 431 -16.28 13.90 -32.09
CA THR A 431 -16.06 12.84 -31.10
C THR A 431 -15.24 13.34 -29.89
N PHE A 432 -14.22 14.17 -30.12
CA PHE A 432 -13.43 14.78 -29.03
C PHE A 432 -14.23 15.82 -28.23
N ALA A 433 -15.07 16.62 -28.90
CA ALA A 433 -15.94 17.59 -28.24
C ALA A 433 -17.00 16.87 -27.38
N SER A 434 -17.63 15.81 -27.89
CA SER A 434 -18.58 14.97 -27.14
C SER A 434 -17.92 14.26 -25.95
N TRP A 435 -16.69 13.76 -26.10
CA TRP A 435 -15.95 13.14 -25.00
C TRP A 435 -15.52 14.15 -23.92
N LYS A 436 -15.11 15.37 -24.31
CA LYS A 436 -14.81 16.46 -23.36
C LYS A 436 -16.07 16.96 -22.65
N LEU A 437 -17.20 17.09 -23.35
CA LEU A 437 -18.48 17.45 -22.73
C LEU A 437 -18.94 16.37 -21.74
N TYR A 438 -18.82 15.09 -22.11
CA TYR A 438 -19.14 13.95 -21.24
C TYR A 438 -18.30 13.95 -19.95
N LYS A 439 -16.99 14.20 -20.05
CA LYS A 439 -16.11 14.34 -18.87
C LYS A 439 -16.41 15.59 -18.04
N ALA A 440 -16.83 16.70 -18.66
CA ALA A 440 -17.23 17.90 -17.94
C ALA A 440 -18.55 17.66 -17.16
N TYR A 441 -19.48 16.89 -17.74
CA TYR A 441 -20.76 16.54 -17.11
C TYR A 441 -20.59 15.57 -15.92
N GLN A 442 -19.64 14.63 -15.97
CA GLN A 442 -19.33 13.74 -14.83
C GLN A 442 -18.73 14.47 -13.61
N ASN A 443 -18.09 15.64 -13.81
CA ASN A 443 -17.46 16.41 -12.73
C ASN A 443 -18.38 17.49 -12.12
N TYR A 444 -19.57 17.73 -12.70
CA TYR A 444 -20.59 18.66 -12.20
C TYR A 444 -21.83 17.88 -11.71
N SER A 445 -21.65 17.05 -10.68
CA SER A 445 -22.78 16.55 -9.90
C SER A 445 -23.15 17.58 -8.82
N ASP A 446 -24.09 18.48 -9.14
CA ASP A 446 -24.74 19.38 -8.19
C ASP A 446 -25.98 18.69 -7.56
N PRO A 447 -26.29 18.88 -6.26
CA PRO A 447 -27.02 17.92 -5.43
C PRO A 447 -28.55 18.17 -5.30
N TRP A 448 -29.26 18.53 -6.37
CA TRP A 448 -30.66 18.97 -6.27
C TRP A 448 -31.72 18.19 -7.05
N VAL A 449 -31.66 16.86 -7.09
CA VAL A 449 -32.83 16.07 -7.54
C VAL A 449 -33.30 15.14 -6.43
N ARG A 450 -34.32 15.62 -5.70
CA ARG A 450 -35.17 14.83 -4.80
C ARG A 450 -36.10 13.92 -5.61
N GLN A 451 -36.45 12.82 -4.96
CA GLN A 451 -37.59 11.94 -5.20
C GLN A 451 -38.78 12.61 -5.90
N ILE A 452 -39.32 11.89 -6.89
CA ILE A 452 -40.74 11.48 -6.88
C ILE A 452 -40.77 9.98 -7.11
#